data_AF-A0A1M4LHI0-F1
#
_entry.id   AF-A0A1M4LHI0-F1
#
_cell.length_a   1.000
_cell.length_b   1.000
_cell.length_c   1.000
_cell.angle_alpha   90.00
_cell.angle_beta   90.00
_cell.angle_gamma   90.00
#
_symmetry.space_group_name_H-M   'P 1'
#
loop_
_entity.id
_entity.type
_entity.pdbx_description
1 polymer ?
#
loop_
_entity_poly.entity_id
_entity_poly.type
_entity_poly.pdbx_seq_one_letter_code
_entity_poly.pdbx_strand_id
1 'polypeptide(L)'
;MVGQRLRSQTGSRADRFVERWQELDQTSQRQYAAGDYSGYRAARAEMGNMAVSLERDPQMESILEIRKKQLGISMDFDSGMMLGQQLALSHGLGRGRGIGL
;
A
#
# COMPACT_ATOMS: atom_id res chain seq x y z
N MET A 1 28.09 -15.99 -12.55
CA MET A 1 27.62 -15.26 -11.34
C MET A 1 26.65 -14.15 -11.78
N VAL A 2 25.34 -14.40 -11.78
CA VAL A 2 24.31 -13.45 -12.24
C VAL A 2 23.29 -13.24 -11.12
N GLY A 3 23.67 -12.50 -10.06
CA GLY A 3 22.86 -12.38 -8.84
C GLY A 3 22.65 -10.98 -8.28
N GLN A 4 23.32 -9.95 -8.81
CA GLN A 4 23.34 -8.62 -8.19
C GLN A 4 22.42 -7.55 -8.83
N ARG A 5 22.01 -7.71 -10.10
CA ARG A 5 21.15 -6.70 -10.76
C ARG A 5 19.66 -6.80 -10.40
N LEU A 6 19.19 -7.99 -10.01
CA LEU A 6 17.77 -8.18 -9.63
C LEU A 6 17.47 -7.54 -8.28
N ARG A 7 18.32 -7.74 -7.26
CA ARG A 7 18.13 -7.16 -5.91
C ARG A 7 18.05 -5.63 -5.91
N SER A 8 18.84 -4.98 -6.76
CA SER A 8 18.87 -3.51 -6.88
C SER A 8 17.59 -2.95 -7.50
N GLN A 9 16.99 -3.65 -8.46
CA GLN A 9 15.72 -3.24 -9.08
C GLN A 9 14.52 -3.51 -8.17
N THR A 10 14.52 -4.61 -7.42
CA THR A 10 13.43 -4.95 -6.50
C THR A 10 13.41 -4.02 -5.28
N GLY A 11 14.57 -3.65 -4.75
CA GLY A 11 14.67 -2.62 -3.70
C GLY A 11 14.06 -1.29 -4.15
N SER A 12 14.44 -0.81 -5.34
CA SER A 12 13.88 0.41 -5.94
C SER A 12 12.36 0.33 -6.18
N ARG A 13 11.81 -0.85 -6.49
CA ARG A 13 10.34 -1.02 -6.65
C ARG A 13 9.61 -0.98 -5.30
N ALA A 14 10.16 -1.60 -4.27
CA ALA A 14 9.61 -1.55 -2.93
C ALA A 14 9.70 -0.13 -2.33
N ASP A 15 10.81 0.57 -2.55
CA ASP A 15 10.98 1.97 -2.11
C ASP A 15 9.95 2.89 -2.77
N ARG A 16 9.77 2.77 -4.09
CA ARG A 16 8.73 3.52 -4.83
C ARG A 16 7.32 3.16 -4.38
N PHE A 17 7.07 1.91 -4.01
CA PHE A 17 5.78 1.50 -3.46
C PHE A 17 5.50 2.25 -2.14
N VAL A 18 6.46 2.25 -1.22
CA VAL A 18 6.34 2.94 0.07
C VAL A 18 6.16 4.46 -0.13
N GLU A 19 6.98 5.06 -0.98
CA GLU A 19 6.91 6.50 -1.29
C GLU A 19 5.55 6.88 -1.85
N ARG A 20 5.08 6.18 -2.88
CA ARG A 20 3.77 6.43 -3.49
C ARG A 20 2.63 6.21 -2.52
N TRP A 21 2.73 5.18 -1.67
CA TRP A 21 1.73 4.90 -0.64
C TRP A 21 1.59 6.06 0.35
N GLN A 22 2.72 6.55 0.87
CA GLN A 22 2.73 7.67 1.82
C GLN A 22 2.24 8.98 1.19
N GLU A 23 2.59 9.22 -0.07
CA GLU A 23 2.10 10.38 -0.83
C GLU A 23 0.56 10.35 -0.98
N LEU A 24 0.01 9.20 -1.38
CA LEU A 24 -1.43 9.01 -1.54
C LEU A 24 -2.18 9.13 -0.20
N ASP A 25 -1.65 8.54 0.86
CA ASP A 25 -2.24 8.62 2.19
C ASP A 25 -2.31 10.07 2.68
N GLN A 26 -1.18 10.79 2.63
CA GLN A 26 -1.12 12.21 3.02
C GLN A 26 -2.02 13.08 2.14
N THR A 27 -2.03 12.84 0.83
CA THR A 27 -2.88 13.59 -0.11
C THR A 27 -4.37 13.35 0.18
N SER A 28 -4.75 12.09 0.43
CA SER A 28 -6.13 11.74 0.77
C SER A 28 -6.60 12.44 2.04
N GLN A 29 -5.77 12.49 3.09
CA GLN A 29 -6.09 13.16 4.35
C GLN A 29 -6.26 14.68 4.15
N ARG A 30 -5.37 15.30 3.35
CA ARG A 30 -5.48 16.72 3.00
C ARG A 30 -6.75 17.03 2.22
N GLN A 31 -7.08 16.21 1.21
CA GLN A 31 -8.29 16.37 0.41
C GLN A 31 -9.55 16.20 1.26
N TYR A 32 -9.57 15.20 2.15
CA TYR A 32 -10.66 15.02 3.10
C TYR A 32 -10.85 16.23 4.02
N ALA A 33 -9.76 16.75 4.60
CA ALA A 33 -9.80 17.93 5.46
C ALA A 33 -10.23 19.21 4.72
N ALA A 34 -9.93 19.31 3.42
CA ALA A 34 -10.37 20.40 2.55
C ALA A 34 -11.81 20.25 2.03
N GLY A 35 -12.49 19.12 2.32
CA GLY A 35 -13.81 18.81 1.79
C GLY A 35 -13.83 18.31 0.33
N ASP A 36 -12.66 18.05 -0.26
CA ASP A 36 -12.55 17.40 -1.57
C ASP A 36 -12.69 15.87 -1.42
N TYR A 37 -13.94 15.43 -1.29
CA TYR A 37 -14.24 14.01 -1.20
C TYR A 37 -13.98 13.24 -2.51
N SER A 38 -13.98 13.93 -3.66
CA SER A 38 -13.71 13.31 -4.95
C SER A 38 -12.25 12.90 -5.08
N GLY A 39 -11.35 13.81 -4.72
CA GLY A 39 -9.92 13.57 -4.63
C GLY A 39 -9.60 12.51 -3.58
N TYR A 40 -10.19 12.61 -2.39
CA TYR A 40 -10.05 11.61 -1.34
C TYR A 40 -10.36 10.20 -1.85
N ARG A 41 -11.49 10.02 -2.53
CA ARG A 41 -11.90 8.71 -3.07
C ARG A 41 -10.97 8.21 -4.16
N ALA A 42 -10.50 9.10 -5.04
CA ALA A 42 -9.55 8.74 -6.08
C ALA A 42 -8.22 8.25 -5.48
N ALA A 43 -7.69 8.95 -4.47
CA ALA A 43 -6.49 8.54 -3.76
C ALA A 43 -6.68 7.19 -3.04
N ARG A 44 -7.80 7.00 -2.34
CA ARG A 44 -8.14 5.72 -1.67
C ARG A 44 -8.30 4.57 -2.67
N ALA A 45 -8.88 4.80 -3.85
CA ALA A 45 -9.01 3.79 -4.90
C ALA A 45 -7.64 3.35 -5.41
N GLU A 46 -6.71 4.28 -5.60
CA GLU A 46 -5.35 3.96 -6.04
C GLU A 46 -4.56 3.19 -4.98
N MET A 47 -4.69 3.56 -3.70
CA MET A 47 -4.14 2.75 -2.59
C MET A 47 -4.71 1.33 -2.60
N GLY A 48 -6.02 1.17 -2.87
CA GLY A 48 -6.65 -0.13 -3.03
C GLY A 48 -6.05 -0.96 -4.18
N ASN A 49 -5.80 -0.33 -5.33
CA ASN A 49 -5.15 -0.98 -6.47
C ASN A 49 -3.73 -1.45 -6.12
N MET A 50 -2.96 -0.60 -5.41
CA MET A 50 -1.63 -0.94 -4.92
C MET A 50 -1.65 -2.14 -3.97
N ALA A 51 -2.59 -2.17 -3.02
CA ALA A 51 -2.76 -3.30 -2.11
C ALA A 51 -3.08 -4.62 -2.85
N VAL A 52 -3.97 -4.58 -3.85
CA VAL A 52 -4.29 -5.75 -4.70
C VAL A 52 -3.07 -6.20 -5.51
N SER A 53 -2.20 -5.28 -5.93
CA SER A 53 -0.98 -5.64 -6.66
C SER A 53 0.01 -6.44 -5.79
N LEU A 54 0.02 -6.22 -4.47
CA LEU A 54 0.85 -6.98 -3.53
C LEU A 54 0.39 -8.43 -3.40
N GLU A 55 -0.92 -8.67 -3.37
CA GLU A 55 -1.47 -10.03 -3.32
C GLU A 55 -1.04 -10.89 -4.53
N ARG A 56 -0.67 -10.24 -5.64
CA ARG A 56 -0.22 -10.88 -6.89
C ARG A 56 1.31 -10.97 -7.00
N ASP A 57 2.06 -10.42 -6.05
CA ASP A 57 3.52 -10.35 -6.08
C ASP A 57 4.15 -10.76 -4.75
N PRO A 58 4.30 -12.08 -4.50
CA PRO A 58 4.82 -12.61 -3.23
C PRO A 58 6.24 -12.14 -2.90
N GLN A 59 7.04 -11.81 -3.92
CA GLN A 59 8.41 -11.31 -3.74
C GLN A 59 8.40 -9.87 -3.23
N MET A 60 7.54 -9.01 -3.78
CA MET A 60 7.37 -7.65 -3.30
C MET A 60 6.76 -7.63 -1.90
N GLU A 61 5.80 -8.51 -1.65
CA GLU A 61 5.16 -8.69 -0.35
C GLU A 61 6.18 -9.01 0.75
N SER A 62 7.06 -9.99 0.51
CA SER A 62 8.11 -10.39 1.46
C SER A 62 9.06 -9.24 1.81
N ILE A 63 9.37 -8.37 0.86
CA ILE A 63 10.26 -7.21 1.08
C ILE A 63 9.55 -6.12 1.88
N LEU A 64 8.28 -5.87 1.56
CA LEU A 64 7.49 -4.84 2.22
C LEU A 64 7.05 -5.25 3.62
N GLU A 65 6.99 -6.55 3.94
CA GLU A 65 6.59 -7.02 5.27
C GLU A 65 7.57 -6.59 6.36
N ILE A 66 8.87 -6.55 6.04
CA ILE A 66 9.91 -5.99 6.93
C ILE A 66 9.69 -4.48 7.16
N ARG A 67 8.96 -3.82 6.27
CA ARG A 67 8.72 -2.37 6.24
C ARG A 67 7.26 -2.00 6.55
N LYS A 68 6.45 -2.92 7.08
CA LYS A 68 5.01 -2.70 7.33
C LYS A 68 4.69 -1.44 8.15
N LYS A 69 5.57 -1.07 9.09
CA LYS A 69 5.47 0.18 9.87
C LYS A 69 5.50 1.44 8.98
N GLN A 70 6.27 1.42 7.88
CA GLN A 70 6.34 2.54 6.93
C GLN A 70 5.06 2.68 6.11
N LEU A 71 4.27 1.61 6.02
CA LEU A 71 2.96 1.59 5.38
C LEU A 71 1.81 1.92 6.35
N GLY A 72 2.13 2.27 7.61
CA GLY A 72 1.14 2.60 8.63
C GLY A 72 0.45 1.38 9.26
N ILE A 73 1.00 0.17 9.07
CA ILE A 73 0.51 -1.04 9.74
C ILE A 73 1.28 -1.20 11.06
N SER A 74 0.56 -1.35 12.16
CA SER A 74 1.14 -1.56 13.48
C SER A 74 1.87 -2.91 13.58
N MET A 75 2.93 -2.99 14.39
CA MET A 75 3.76 -4.21 14.47
C MET A 75 3.01 -5.40 15.09
N ASP A 76 2.06 -5.13 15.97
CA ASP A 76 1.13 -6.04 16.63
C ASP A 76 -0.04 -6.48 15.73
N PHE A 77 -0.20 -5.84 14.57
CA PHE A 77 -1.12 -6.30 13.54
C PHE A 77 -0.47 -7.49 12.83
N ASP A 78 -0.68 -8.68 13.41
CA ASP A 78 -0.35 -9.96 12.81
C ASP A 78 -1.61 -10.81 12.77
N SER A 79 -2.21 -10.87 11.59
CA SER A 79 -3.51 -11.51 11.39
C SER A 79 -3.41 -12.82 10.60
N GLY A 80 -2.19 -13.30 10.32
CA GLY A 80 -1.96 -14.42 9.40
C GLY A 80 -2.42 -14.19 7.96
N MET A 81 -2.73 -12.93 7.59
CA MET A 81 -3.17 -12.55 6.24
C MET A 81 -1.99 -12.07 5.40
N MET A 82 -2.17 -12.06 4.08
CA MET A 82 -1.25 -11.39 3.15
C MET A 82 -1.12 -9.90 3.48
N LEU A 83 0.08 -9.33 3.39
CA LEU A 83 0.35 -7.92 3.67
C LEU A 83 -0.55 -7.00 2.83
N GLY A 84 -0.84 -7.35 1.57
CA GLY A 84 -1.80 -6.58 0.76
C GLY A 84 -3.19 -6.49 1.41
N GLN A 85 -3.65 -7.58 2.02
CA GLN A 85 -4.93 -7.63 2.74
C GLN A 85 -4.87 -6.87 4.06
N GLN A 86 -3.77 -7.03 4.79
CA GLN A 86 -3.53 -6.29 6.03
C GLN A 86 -3.51 -4.78 5.78
N LEU A 87 -2.84 -4.38 4.70
CA LEU A 87 -2.70 -2.99 4.28
C LEU A 87 -4.05 -2.39 3.89
N ALA A 88 -4.87 -3.13 3.15
CA ALA A 88 -6.23 -2.71 2.82
C ALA A 88 -7.09 -2.53 4.07
N LEU A 89 -7.07 -3.50 4.99
CA LEU A 89 -7.87 -3.46 6.22
C LEU A 89 -7.44 -2.35 7.18
N SER A 90 -6.13 -2.21 7.41
CA SER A 90 -5.57 -1.17 8.30
C SER A 90 -5.96 0.24 7.85
N HIS A 91 -6.17 0.43 6.55
CA HIS A 91 -6.49 1.74 5.95
C HIS A 91 -7.97 1.90 5.59
N GLY A 92 -8.82 0.92 5.90
CA GLY A 92 -10.24 0.94 5.56
C GLY A 92 -10.50 0.93 4.05
N LEU A 93 -9.55 0.42 3.26
CA LEU A 93 -9.67 0.26 1.82
C LEU A 93 -10.49 -1.00 1.56
N GLY A 94 -11.77 -0.83 1.22
CA GLY A 94 -12.60 -1.95 0.81
C GLY A 94 -11.94 -2.72 -0.34
N ARG A 95 -12.05 -4.06 -0.36
CA ARG A 95 -11.48 -4.88 -1.44
C ARG A 95 -12.10 -4.52 -2.79
N GLY A 96 -11.39 -3.70 -3.57
CA GLY A 96 -11.44 -3.68 -5.03
C GLY A 96 -12.83 -3.55 -5.68
N ARG A 97 -13.81 -2.96 -5.01
CA ARG A 97 -15.07 -2.56 -5.63
C ARG A 97 -15.34 -1.16 -5.14
N GLY A 98 -15.59 -0.24 -6.06
CA GLY A 98 -15.93 1.15 -5.76
C GLY A 98 -17.17 1.23 -4.88
N ILE A 99 -17.00 1.04 -3.58
CA ILE A 99 -18.04 1.33 -2.61
C ILE A 99 -17.95 2.83 -2.42
N GLY A 100 -18.79 3.52 -3.19
CA GLY A 100 -19.22 4.86 -2.84
C GLY A 100 -19.74 4.85 -1.41
N LEU A 101 -18.86 5.24 -0.48
CA LEU A 101 -19.15 6.14 0.64
C LEU A 101 -20.16 7.22 0.26
#